data_AF-A0A3D4AW91-F1
#
_entry.id   AF-A0A3D4AW91-F1
#
_cell.length_a   1.000
_cell.length_b   1.000
_cell.length_c   1.000
_cell.angle_alpha   90.00
_cell.angle_beta   90.00
_cell.angle_gamma   90.00
#
_symmetry.space_group_name_H-M   'P 1'
#
loop_
_entity.id
_entity.type
_entity.pdbx_description
1 polymer ?
#
loop_
_entity_poly.entity_id
_entity_poly.type
_entity_poly.pdbx_seq_one_letter_code
_entity_poly.pdbx_strand_id
1 'polypeptide(L)' 'MVIDIESVQTSRGFAVPVLEFKEERQTLIKWAEHHGPDGLDKYHQDKNKISIDGLPARPFVVV' A
#
# COMPACT_ATOMS: atom_id res chain seq x y z
N MET A 1 8.23 28.59 -18.13
CA MET A 1 8.48 27.13 -18.06
C MET A 1 7.14 26.48 -17.77
N VAL A 2 6.72 25.53 -18.60
CA VAL A 2 5.45 24.81 -18.43
C VAL A 2 5.78 23.36 -18.14
N ILE A 3 5.15 22.78 -17.12
CA ILE A 3 5.27 21.38 -16.76
C ILE A 3 3.93 20.73 -17.09
N ASP A 4 3.99 19.60 -17.80
CA ASP A 4 2.83 18.75 -18.03
C ASP A 4 2.79 17.64 -16.98
N ILE A 5 1.63 17.41 -16.38
CA ILE A 5 1.46 16.49 -15.25
C ILE A 5 0.39 15.47 -15.62
N GLU A 6 0.80 14.21 -15.75
CA GLU A 6 -0.11 13.11 -16.11
C GLU A 6 -0.97 12.63 -14.93
N SER A 7 -0.45 12.64 -13.69
CA SER A 7 -1.21 12.26 -12.50
C SER A 7 -0.62 12.81 -11.19
N VAL A 8 -1.47 12.92 -10.17
CA VAL A 8 -1.07 13.28 -8.80
C VAL A 8 -1.76 12.33 -7.82
N GLN A 9 -1.05 11.89 -6.79
CA GLN A 9 -1.60 11.02 -5.76
C GLN A 9 -1.21 11.48 -4.36
N THR A 10 -2.03 11.12 -3.39
CA THR A 10 -1.75 11.33 -1.96
C THR A 10 -1.42 9.98 -1.32
N SER A 11 -0.37 9.96 -0.50
CA SER A 11 -0.01 8.77 0.27
C SER A 11 -0.66 8.82 1.66
N ARG A 12 -1.19 7.68 2.12
CA ARG A 12 -1.76 7.57 3.48
C ARG A 12 -0.70 7.39 4.57
N GLY A 13 0.54 7.03 4.20
CA GLY A 13 1.68 7.00 5.13
C GLY A 13 1.64 5.93 6.22
N PHE A 14 0.84 4.86 6.08
CA PHE A 14 0.59 3.88 7.14
C PHE A 14 1.85 3.14 7.61
N ALA A 15 2.83 2.98 6.72
CA ALA A 15 4.13 2.35 6.99
C ALA A 15 5.30 3.34 6.92
N VAL A 16 5.04 4.64 6.77
CA VAL A 16 6.11 5.65 6.65
C VAL A 16 6.53 6.09 8.06
N PRO A 17 7.82 5.97 8.43
CA PRO A 17 8.30 6.46 9.72
C PRO A 17 8.05 7.95 9.90
N VAL A 18 8.09 8.43 11.15
CA VAL A 18 8.24 9.88 11.39
C VAL A 18 9.61 10.31 10.85
N LEU A 19 9.73 11.56 10.38
CA LEU A 19 10.94 12.10 9.71
C LEU A 19 12.25 11.75 10.44
N GLU A 20 12.21 11.75 11.76
CA GLU A 20 13.20 11.10 12.62
C GLU A 20 12.66 9.72 13.02
N PHE A 21 13.42 8.67 12.72
CA PHE A 21 13.06 7.31 13.12
C PHE A 21 13.11 7.18 14.64
N LYS A 22 11.92 7.13 15.26
CA LYS A 22 11.75 6.88 16.69
C LYS A 22 11.29 5.46 16.96
N GLU A 23 10.38 4.97 16.11
CA GLU A 23 9.78 3.64 16.15
C GLU A 23 9.03 3.36 14.84
N GLU A 24 8.68 2.09 14.61
CA GLU A 24 7.80 1.71 13.51
C GLU A 24 6.32 2.03 13.83
N ARG A 25 5.61 2.55 12.84
CA ARG A 25 4.16 2.76 12.97
C ARG A 25 3.42 1.43 12.98
N GLN A 26 2.68 1.19 14.05
CA GLN A 26 1.86 -0.02 14.21
C GLN A 26 0.58 -0.02 13.36
N THR A 27 0.26 1.06 12.66
CA THR A 27 -1.01 1.23 11.93
C THR A 27 -1.21 0.15 10.87
N LEU A 28 -0.18 -0.12 10.04
CA LEU A 28 -0.30 -1.13 8.99
C LEU A 28 -0.40 -2.54 9.58
N ILE A 29 0.38 -2.83 10.62
CA ILE A 29 0.37 -4.14 11.30
C ILE A 29 -1.00 -4.40 11.91
N LYS A 30 -1.52 -3.48 12.71
CA LYS A 30 -2.85 -3.59 13.33
C LYS A 30 -3.96 -3.70 12.28
N TRP A 31 -3.85 -2.97 11.18
CA TRP A 31 -4.79 -3.09 10.06
C TRP A 31 -4.75 -4.50 9.47
N ALA A 32 -3.55 -5.06 9.23
CA ALA A 32 -3.39 -6.39 8.68
C ALA A 32 -3.90 -7.48 9.64
N GLU A 33 -3.57 -7.39 10.93
CA GLU A 33 -4.06 -8.29 11.98
C GLU A 33 -5.58 -8.29 12.08
N HIS A 34 -6.20 -7.11 12.01
CA HIS A 34 -7.65 -6.97 12.02
C HIS A 34 -8.33 -7.61 10.80
N HIS A 35 -7.68 -7.59 9.63
CA HIS A 35 -8.25 -8.19 8.42
C HIS A 35 -8.03 -9.70 8.37
N GLY A 36 -6.96 -10.19 8.99
CA GLY A 36 -6.57 -11.61 8.94
C GLY A 36 -6.17 -12.07 7.53
N PRO A 37 -5.74 -13.34 7.38
CA PRO A 37 -5.24 -13.87 6.11
C PRO A 37 -6.24 -13.77 4.96
N ASP A 38 -7.48 -14.22 5.16
CA ASP A 38 -8.52 -14.19 4.13
C ASP A 38 -8.90 -12.76 3.71
N GLY A 39 -8.93 -11.83 4.68
CA GLY A 39 -9.22 -10.43 4.43
C GLY A 39 -8.11 -9.74 3.64
N LEU A 40 -6.85 -10.12 3.90
CA LEU A 40 -5.70 -9.64 3.14
C LEU A 40 -5.70 -10.18 1.71
N ASP A 41 -5.99 -11.46 1.52
CA ASP A 41 -6.09 -12.06 0.17
C ASP A 41 -7.20 -11.41 -0.64
N LYS A 42 -8.37 -11.19 -0.03
CA LYS A 42 -9.46 -10.45 -0.66
C LYS A 42 -9.04 -9.02 -1.00
N TYR A 43 -8.41 -8.31 -0.07
CA TYR A 43 -7.95 -6.95 -0.30
C TYR A 43 -6.97 -6.89 -1.47
N HIS A 44 -6.02 -7.83 -1.56
CA HIS A 44 -5.07 -7.91 -2.66
C HIS A 44 -5.79 -8.14 -3.99
N GLN A 45 -6.76 -9.05 -4.01
CA GLN A 45 -7.55 -9.34 -5.20
C GLN A 45 -8.44 -8.16 -5.63
N ASP A 46 -8.95 -7.38 -4.68
CA ASP A 46 -9.91 -6.31 -4.98
C ASP A 46 -9.22 -4.97 -5.26
N LYS A 47 -8.05 -4.73 -4.64
CA LYS A 47 -7.41 -3.41 -4.58
C LYS A 47 -6.00 -3.36 -5.13
N ASN A 48 -5.29 -4.49 -5.20
CA ASN A 48 -3.87 -4.51 -5.57
C ASN A 48 -3.58 -5.35 -6.82
N LYS A 49 -4.59 -5.72 -7.63
CA LYS A 49 -4.38 -6.50 -8.87
C LYS A 49 -3.70 -5.71 -9.99
N ILE A 50 -3.88 -4.40 -10.01
CA ILE A 50 -3.37 -3.50 -11.05
C ILE A 50 -2.52 -2.44 -10.37
N SER A 51 -1.32 -2.24 -10.88
CA SER A 51 -0.41 -1.21 -10.40
C SER A 51 -0.86 0.18 -10.83
N ILE A 52 -0.24 1.20 -10.24
CA ILE A 52 -0.53 2.61 -10.53
C ILE A 52 -0.38 2.98 -12.01
N ASP A 53 0.54 2.33 -12.71
CA ASP A 53 0.83 2.46 -14.13
C ASP A 53 0.00 1.51 -15.02
N GLY A 54 -1.01 0.86 -14.46
CA GLY A 54 -1.97 0.03 -15.22
C GLY A 54 -1.48 -1.38 -15.54
N LEU A 55 -0.31 -1.79 -15.05
CA LEU A 55 0.23 -3.13 -15.29
C LEU A 55 -0.33 -4.17 -14.29
N PRO A 56 -0.32 -5.46 -14.63
CA PRO A 56 -0.64 -6.51 -13.68
C PRO A 56 0.34 -6.49 -12.49
N ALA A 57 -0.20 -6.47 -11.28
CA ALA A 57 0.61 -6.63 -10.08
C ALA A 57 1.07 -8.08 -9.92
N ARG A 58 2.20 -8.28 -9.23
CA ARG A 58 2.70 -9.63 -8.94
C ARG A 58 1.72 -10.37 -8.02
N PRO A 59 1.53 -11.69 -8.21
CA PRO A 59 0.79 -12.52 -7.26
C PRO A 59 1.41 -12.41 -5.88
N PHE A 60 0.60 -12.09 -4.88
CA PHE A 60 1.03 -12.13 -3.49
C PHE A 60 1.20 -13.61 -3.09
N VAL A 61 2.43 -14.03 -2.81
CA VAL A 61 2.73 -15.36 -2.30
C VAL A 61 3.23 -15.18 -0.88
N VAL A 62 2.48 -15.68 0.10
CA VAL A 62 2.94 -15.79 1.48
C VAL A 62 3.98 -16.90 1.49
N VAL A 63 5.24 -16.56 1.76
CA VAL A 63 6.34 -17.52 1.98
C VAL A 63 6.44 -17.79 3.47
#